data_AF-A0A0D0BVT3-F1
#
_entry.id   AF-A0A0D0BVT3-F1
#
_cell.length_a   1.000
_cell.length_b   1.000
_cell.length_c   1.000
_cell.angle_alpha   90.00
_cell.angle_beta   90.00
_cell.angle_gamma   90.00
#
_symmetry.space_group_name_H-M   'P 1'
#
loop_
_entity.id
_entity.type
_entity.pdbx_description
1 polymer ?
#
loop_
_entity_poly.entity_id
_entity_poly.type
_entity_poly.pdbx_seq_one_letter_code
_entity_poly.pdbx_strand_id
1 'polypeptide(L)' 'MELVKYLLQAGADVNAQGGFYGTALQAAAYEGKIGIVKCLLQAGADVNTQGG' A
#
# COMPACT_ATOMS: atom_id res chain seq x y z
N MET A 1 -9.87 -1.17 6.85
CA MET A 1 -9.63 -2.36 6.02
C MET A 1 -10.48 -2.32 4.76
N GLU A 2 -11.82 -2.15 4.88
CA GLU A 2 -12.76 -2.12 3.76
C GLU A 2 -12.39 -1.11 2.65
N LEU A 3 -12.00 0.11 3.03
CA LEU A 3 -11.64 1.15 2.05
C LEU A 3 -10.45 0.76 1.16
N VAL A 4 -9.39 0.17 1.75
CA VAL A 4 -8.19 -0.23 0.99
C VAL A 4 -8.56 -1.31 -0.03
N LYS A 5 -9.35 -2.30 0.38
CA LYS A 5 -9.85 -3.36 -0.52
C LYS A 5 -10.71 -2.80 -1.65
N TYR A 6 -11.62 -1.88 -1.32
CA TYR A 6 -12.48 -1.23 -2.31
C TYR A 6 -11.67 -0.50 -3.39
N LEU A 7 -10.66 0.27 -2.99
CA LEU A 7 -9.78 0.98 -3.94
C LEU A 7 -9.02 0.02 -4.85
N LEU A 8 -8.48 -1.07 -4.29
CA LEU A 8 -7.80 -2.09 -5.08
C LEU A 8 -8.75 -2.79 -6.06
N GLN A 9 -9.97 -3.09 -5.64
CA GLN A 9 -11.02 -3.64 -6.51
C GLN A 9 -11.44 -2.66 -7.63
N ALA A 10 -11.37 -1.36 -7.37
CA ALA A 10 -11.60 -0.32 -8.36
C ALA A 10 -10.42 -0.12 -9.34
N GLY A 11 -9.35 -0.91 -9.23
CA GLY A 11 -8.20 -0.86 -10.13
C GLY A 11 -7.13 0.18 -9.73
N ALA A 12 -7.12 0.62 -8.46
CA ALA A 12 -6.02 1.44 -7.96
C ALA A 12 -4.69 0.69 -8.10
N ASP A 13 -3.67 1.37 -8.62
CA ASP A 13 -2.32 0.82 -8.70
C ASP A 13 -1.73 0.70 -7.29
N VAL A 14 -1.50 -0.54 -6.85
CA VAL A 14 -0.97 -0.87 -5.52
C VAL A 14 0.44 -0.33 -5.29
N ASN A 15 1.21 -0.11 -6.38
CA ASN A 15 2.58 0.35 -6.36
C ASN A 15 2.73 1.83 -6.71
N ALA A 16 1.60 2.55 -6.83
CA ALA A 16 1.62 3.99 -7.09
C ALA A 16 2.52 4.71 -6.08
N GLN A 17 3.48 5.47 -6.61
CA GLN A 17 4.40 6.26 -5.82
C GLN A 17 3.89 7.70 -5.69
N GLY A 18 4.08 8.30 -4.52
CA GLY A 18 3.80 9.71 -4.27
C GLY A 18 3.70 10.07 -2.79
N GLY A 19 3.68 11.37 -2.54
CA GLY A 19 3.60 11.91 -1.18
C GLY A 19 4.86 11.65 -0.35
N PHE A 20 4.76 11.93 0.95
CA PHE A 20 5.89 11.91 1.89
C PHE A 20 6.41 10.51 2.22
N TYR A 21 5.58 9.48 2.08
CA TYR A 21 5.92 8.10 2.46
C TYR A 21 6.33 7.22 1.28
N GLY A 22 6.32 7.73 0.06
CA GLY A 22 6.63 6.96 -1.14
C GLY A 22 5.47 6.10 -1.63
N THR A 23 5.13 5.01 -0.94
CA THR A 23 4.04 4.09 -1.33
C THR A 23 3.04 3.88 -0.21
N ALA A 24 1.86 3.36 -0.56
CA ALA A 24 0.88 2.94 0.44
C ALA A 24 1.45 1.85 1.39
N LEU A 25 2.34 0.99 0.89
CA LEU A 25 2.99 -0.05 1.67
C LEU A 25 3.97 0.54 2.69
N GLN A 26 4.82 1.49 2.25
CA GLN A 26 5.76 2.20 3.12
C GLN A 26 5.03 3.02 4.20
N ALA A 27 3.96 3.74 3.84
CA ALA A 27 3.12 4.46 4.81
C ALA A 27 2.51 3.52 5.85
N ALA A 28 1.94 2.40 5.41
CA ALA A 28 1.33 1.41 6.30
C ALA A 28 2.35 0.74 7.23
N ALA A 29 3.57 0.49 6.72
CA ALA A 29 4.67 -0.05 7.53
C ALA A 29 5.15 0.96 8.58
N TYR A 30 5.34 2.23 8.19
CA TYR A 30 5.74 3.30 9.10
C TYR A 30 4.74 3.49 10.25
N GLU A 31 3.43 3.46 9.95
CA GLU A 31 2.38 3.58 10.97
C GLU A 31 2.07 2.27 11.73
N GLY A 32 2.77 1.17 11.43
CA GLY A 32 2.53 -0.13 12.08
C GLY A 32 1.16 -0.75 11.78
N LYS A 33 0.52 -0.41 10.66
CA LYS A 33 -0.81 -0.91 10.27
C LYS A 33 -0.73 -2.31 9.67
N ILE A 34 -0.44 -3.32 10.49
CA ILE A 34 -0.23 -4.72 10.07
C ILE A 34 -1.35 -5.25 9.15
N GLY A 35 -2.60 -4.92 9.43
CA GLY A 35 -3.73 -5.35 8.60
C GLY A 35 -3.68 -4.79 7.18
N ILE A 36 -3.28 -3.51 7.03
CA ILE A 36 -3.15 -2.85 5.74
C ILE A 36 -1.91 -3.40 5.00
N VAL A 37 -0.79 -3.60 5.70
CA VAL A 37 0.41 -4.22 5.14
C VAL A 37 0.07 -5.58 4.51
N LYS A 38 -0.62 -6.45 5.24
CA LYS A 38 -1.04 -7.77 4.71
C LYS A 38 -1.95 -7.63 3.48
N CYS A 39 -2.90 -6.69 3.51
CA CYS A 39 -3.81 -6.45 2.40
C CYS A 39 -3.06 -6.01 1.13
N LEU A 40 -2.10 -5.09 1.25
CA LEU A 40 -1.31 -4.57 0.13
C LEU A 40 -0.37 -5.65 -0.43
N LEU A 41 0.27 -6.45 0.43
CA LEU A 41 1.10 -7.57 -0.01
C LEU A 41 0.29 -8.63 -0.76
N GLN A 42 -0.93 -8.94 -0.28
CA GLN A 42 -1.84 -9.84 -1.00
C GLN A 42 -2.27 -9.30 -2.36
N ALA A 43 -2.28 -7.98 -2.53
CA ALA A 43 -2.59 -7.32 -3.79
C ALA A 43 -1.37 -7.14 -4.71
N GLY A 44 -0.19 -7.64 -4.33
CA GLY A 44 1.02 -7.60 -5.17
C GLY A 44 1.85 -6.32 -5.00
N ALA A 45 1.75 -5.64 -3.86
CA ALA A 45 2.66 -4.54 -3.54
C ALA A 45 4.12 -5.01 -3.55
N ASP A 46 4.98 -4.31 -4.30
CA ASP A 46 6.41 -4.59 -4.34
C ASP A 46 7.11 -3.96 -3.13
N VAL A 47 7.65 -4.86 -2.29
CA VAL A 47 8.39 -4.53 -1.06
C VAL A 47 9.68 -3.75 -1.33
N ASN A 48 10.24 -3.82 -2.54
CA ASN A 48 11.48 -3.17 -2.91
C ASN A 48 11.24 -1.84 -3.64
N THR A 49 9.99 -1.41 -3.77
CA THR A 49 9.67 -0.12 -4.37
C THR A 49 10.35 1.00 -3.59
N GLN A 50 11.25 1.73 -4.23
CA GLN A 50 11.91 2.89 -3.65
C GLN A 50 11.06 4.13 -3.90
N GLY A 51 10.24 4.49 -2.91
CA GLY A 51 9.52 5.77 -2.86
C GLY A 51 10.17 6.77 -1.89
N GLY A 52 9.74 8.04 -2.00
CA GLY A 52 10.32 9.22 -1.33
C GLY A 52 10.30 9.23 0.19
#